data_AF-A0A1E4B620-F1
#
_entry.id   AF-A0A1E4B620-F1
#
_cell.length_a   1.000
_cell.length_b   1.000
_cell.length_c   1.000
_cell.angle_alpha   90.00
_cell.angle_beta   90.00
_cell.angle_gamma   90.00
#
_symmetry.space_group_name_H-M   'P 1'
#
loop_
_entity.id
_entity.type
_entity.pdbx_description
1 polymer ?
#
loop_
_entity_poly.entity_id
_entity_poly.type
_entity_poly.pdbx_seq_one_letter_code
_entity_poly.pdbx_strand_id
1 'polypeptide(L)'
;MPSVELSKLQAIGPARPLSDTDRTQVDARPAQSLPAKPASAVKPGVMVEVSPASDLDPSSPPIDPERVAKIRAALRDGSYPLVPTKIADALIAAQVSLAVVPQTKA
;
A
#
# COMPACT_ATOMS: atom_id res chain seq x y z
N MET A 1 38.00 -5.41 -3.00
CA MET A 1 37.04 -4.52 -2.34
C MET A 1 36.75 -3.36 -3.28
N PRO A 2 35.54 -3.20 -3.84
CA PRO A 2 35.22 -2.04 -4.68
C PRO A 2 35.18 -0.77 -3.82
N SER A 3 35.95 0.26 -4.21
CA SER A 3 36.03 1.54 -3.51
C SER A 3 34.86 2.43 -3.92
N VAL A 4 34.04 2.86 -2.97
CA VAL A 4 32.92 3.78 -3.21
C VAL A 4 33.40 5.21 -2.96
N GLU A 5 33.38 6.05 -3.99
CA GLU A 5 33.77 7.45 -3.87
C GLU A 5 32.66 8.28 -3.21
N LEU A 6 32.94 8.73 -1.97
CA LEU A 6 32.04 9.52 -1.14
C LEU A 6 31.58 10.82 -1.81
N SER A 7 32.38 11.38 -2.73
CA SER A 7 32.05 12.60 -3.48
C SER A 7 30.89 12.46 -4.47
N LYS A 8 30.47 11.23 -4.80
CA LYS A 8 29.33 10.95 -5.70
C LYS A 8 28.03 10.70 -4.94
N LEU A 9 28.07 10.66 -3.61
CA LEU A 9 26.88 10.58 -2.79
C LEU A 9 26.25 11.96 -2.74
N GLN A 10 25.15 12.13 -3.45
CA GLN A 10 24.34 13.33 -3.33
C GLN A 10 23.87 13.46 -1.87
N ALA A 11 24.28 14.55 -1.22
CA ALA A 11 23.85 14.84 0.13
C ALA A 11 22.32 15.00 0.16
N ILE A 12 21.68 14.33 1.10
CA ILE A 12 20.26 14.51 1.43
C ILE A 12 20.06 15.93 1.98
N GLY A 13 19.61 16.83 1.11
CA GLY A 13 19.15 18.17 1.48
C GLY A 13 17.73 18.15 2.04
N PRO A 14 17.26 19.26 2.65
CA PRO A 14 15.89 19.37 3.15
C PRO A 14 14.87 19.20 2.02
N ALA A 15 13.74 18.56 2.33
CA ALA A 15 12.68 18.31 1.35
C ALA A 15 12.11 19.63 0.82
N ARG A 16 12.26 19.88 -0.48
CA ARG A 16 11.65 20.99 -1.20
C ARG A 16 10.42 20.51 -1.99
N PRO A 17 9.34 21.30 -2.08
CA PRO A 17 8.20 20.93 -2.92
C PRO A 17 8.63 20.88 -4.39
N LEU A 18 8.30 19.78 -5.08
CA LEU A 18 8.58 19.61 -6.51
C LEU A 18 7.54 20.38 -7.32
N SER A 19 8.02 21.12 -8.33
CA SER A 19 7.17 21.83 -9.29
C SER A 19 6.68 20.88 -10.39
N ASP A 20 5.61 21.21 -11.14
CA ASP A 20 5.13 20.36 -12.24
C ASP A 20 6.21 20.11 -13.31
N THR A 21 7.17 21.03 -13.44
CA THR A 21 8.35 20.88 -14.29
C THR A 21 9.30 19.77 -13.79
N ASP A 22 9.42 19.55 -12.48
CA ASP A 22 10.23 18.44 -11.93
C ASP A 22 9.60 17.08 -12.25
N ARG A 23 8.26 16.98 -12.19
CA ARG A 23 7.54 15.73 -12.52
C ARG A 23 7.69 15.34 -13.99
N THR A 24 7.57 16.30 -14.89
CA THR A 24 7.71 16.06 -16.34
C THR A 24 9.15 15.69 -16.73
N GLN A 25 10.16 16.09 -15.95
CA GLN A 25 11.56 15.75 -16.20
C GLN A 25 11.92 14.30 -15.83
N VAL A 26 11.18 13.67 -14.92
CA VAL A 26 11.33 12.24 -14.60
C VAL A 26 10.80 11.37 -15.75
N ASP A 27 9.71 11.79 -16.39
CA ASP A 27 9.09 11.08 -17.51
C ASP A 27 9.86 11.25 -18.83
N ALA A 28 10.57 12.38 -18.97
CA ALA A 28 11.35 12.70 -20.17
C ALA A 28 12.82 12.25 -20.11
N ARG A 29 13.23 11.37 -19.17
CA ARG A 29 14.62 10.92 -19.11
C ARG A 29 14.91 9.96 -20.28
N PRO A 30 15.71 10.34 -21.30
CA PRO A 30 16.12 9.39 -22.33
C PRO A 30 16.94 8.29 -21.65
N ALA A 31 16.59 7.04 -21.96
CA ALA A 31 17.34 5.87 -21.50
C ALA A 31 18.80 6.01 -21.92
N GLN A 32 19.67 6.33 -20.95
CA GLN A 32 21.11 6.27 -21.15
C GLN A 32 21.47 4.79 -21.30
N SER A 33 21.83 4.39 -22.52
CA SER A 33 22.39 3.07 -22.81
C SER A 33 23.71 2.92 -22.05
N LEU A 34 23.68 2.18 -20.94
CA LEU A 34 24.88 1.74 -20.22
C LEU A 34 25.42 0.45 -20.88
N PRO A 35 26.74 0.26 -20.97
CA PRO A 35 27.30 -0.99 -21.48
C PRO A 35 26.96 -2.16 -20.54
N ALA A 36 26.64 -3.31 -21.15
CA ALA A 36 26.17 -4.49 -20.45
C ALA A 36 27.13 -4.96 -19.34
N LYS A 37 26.62 -5.07 -18.11
CA LYS A 37 27.28 -5.72 -16.98
C LYS A 37 27.09 -7.24 -17.09
N PRO A 38 28.13 -8.08 -16.86
CA PRO A 38 27.97 -9.52 -16.96
C PRO A 38 26.97 -10.03 -15.92
N ALA A 39 26.13 -10.97 -16.36
CA ALA A 39 25.02 -11.53 -15.60
C ALA A 39 25.52 -12.20 -14.31
N SER A 40 25.15 -11.64 -13.16
CA SER A 40 25.22 -12.36 -11.89
C SER A 40 24.05 -13.34 -11.85
N ALA A 41 24.32 -14.62 -11.70
CA ALA A 41 23.32 -15.68 -11.64
C ALA A 41 22.27 -15.38 -10.57
N VAL A 42 21.05 -15.09 -11.02
CA VAL A 42 19.87 -14.85 -10.18
C VAL A 42 19.34 -16.21 -9.74
N LYS A 43 19.29 -16.44 -8.41
CA LYS A 43 18.50 -17.54 -7.85
C LYS A 43 17.03 -17.29 -8.21
N PRO A 44 16.25 -18.29 -8.65
CA PRO A 44 14.86 -18.07 -9.02
C PRO A 44 14.08 -17.59 -7.79
N GLY A 45 13.76 -16.30 -7.77
CA GLY A 45 12.80 -15.74 -6.83
C GLY A 45 11.39 -16.21 -7.22
N VAL A 46 10.52 -16.36 -6.23
CA VAL A 46 9.10 -16.59 -6.48
C VAL A 46 8.53 -15.32 -7.10
N MET A 47 8.22 -15.35 -8.40
CA MET A 47 7.40 -14.33 -9.04
C MET A 47 5.95 -14.59 -8.65
N VAL A 48 5.38 -13.69 -7.87
CA VAL A 48 3.94 -13.63 -7.64
C VAL A 48 3.38 -12.72 -8.73
N GLU A 49 2.75 -13.32 -9.73
CA GLU A 49 1.97 -12.55 -10.70
C GLU A 49 0.68 -12.09 -10.02
N VAL A 50 0.59 -10.79 -9.77
CA VAL A 50 -0.65 -10.15 -9.34
C VAL A 50 -1.36 -9.75 -10.62
N SER A 51 -2.42 -10.49 -10.98
CA SER A 51 -3.25 -10.15 -12.15
C SER A 51 -3.72 -8.69 -12.06
N PRO A 52 -3.71 -7.95 -13.18
CA PRO A 52 -4.19 -6.57 -13.19
C PRO A 52 -5.65 -6.53 -12.74
N ALA A 53 -6.00 -5.53 -11.92
CA ALA A 53 -7.32 -5.31 -11.31
C ALA A 53 -8.50 -5.19 -12.29
N SER A 54 -8.28 -5.42 -13.59
CA SER A 54 -9.27 -5.40 -14.66
C SER A 54 -10.27 -6.56 -14.60
N ASP A 55 -9.94 -7.66 -13.90
CA ASP A 55 -10.83 -8.82 -13.73
C ASP A 55 -11.64 -8.79 -12.42
N LEU A 56 -11.38 -7.82 -11.53
CA LEU A 56 -12.18 -7.63 -10.33
C LEU A 56 -13.33 -6.69 -10.67
N ASP A 57 -14.53 -7.26 -10.84
CA ASP A 57 -15.76 -6.47 -10.90
C ASP A 57 -15.82 -5.55 -9.65
N PRO A 58 -15.74 -4.21 -9.82
CA PRO A 58 -15.77 -3.27 -8.70
C PRO A 58 -17.11 -3.32 -7.94
N SER A 59 -18.14 -3.98 -8.49
CA SER A 59 -19.43 -4.16 -7.85
C SER A 59 -19.40 -5.16 -6.70
N SER A 60 -18.49 -6.13 -6.72
CA SER A 60 -18.38 -7.16 -5.69
C SER A 60 -16.93 -7.32 -5.23
N PRO A 61 -16.52 -6.63 -4.16
CA PRO A 61 -15.21 -6.90 -3.57
C PRO A 61 -15.10 -8.39 -3.21
N PRO A 62 -13.91 -8.99 -3.28
CA PRO A 62 -13.70 -10.39 -2.96
C PRO A 62 -13.88 -10.61 -1.44
N ILE A 63 -15.12 -10.82 -1.02
CA ILE A 63 -15.49 -11.10 0.37
C ILE A 63 -15.57 -12.62 0.54
N ASP A 64 -14.95 -13.13 1.59
CA ASP A 64 -15.05 -14.53 2.00
C ASP A 64 -16.27 -14.72 2.93
N PRO A 65 -17.38 -15.34 2.45
CA PRO A 65 -18.61 -15.45 3.22
C PRO A 65 -18.47 -16.37 4.43
N GLU A 66 -17.63 -17.40 4.35
CA GLU A 66 -17.39 -18.31 5.47
C GLU A 66 -16.66 -17.59 6.61
N ARG A 67 -15.68 -16.74 6.26
CA ARG A 67 -14.97 -15.92 7.23
C ARG A 67 -15.91 -14.95 7.93
N VAL A 68 -16.82 -14.31 7.19
CA VAL A 68 -17.84 -13.43 7.78
C VAL A 68 -18.73 -14.19 8.77
N ALA A 69 -19.16 -15.41 8.43
CA ALA A 69 -19.95 -16.24 9.33
C ALA A 69 -19.20 -16.61 10.63
N LYS A 70 -17.92 -17.00 10.52
CA LYS A 70 -17.05 -17.31 11.67
C LYS A 70 -16.86 -16.09 12.58
N ILE A 71 -16.61 -14.91 12.01
CA ILE A 71 -16.47 -13.66 12.77
C ILE A 71 -17.77 -13.34 13.51
N ARG A 72 -18.93 -13.46 12.85
CA ARG A 72 -20.24 -13.23 13.48
C ARG A 72 -20.51 -14.18 14.64
N ALA A 73 -20.11 -15.45 14.53
CA ALA A 73 -20.21 -16.40 15.62
C ALA A 73 -19.30 -16.01 16.80
N ALA A 74 -18.02 -15.73 16.52
CA ALA A 74 -17.06 -15.34 17.55
C ALA A 74 -17.42 -14.02 18.28
N LEU A 75 -18.07 -13.08 17.59
CA LEU A 75 -18.62 -11.87 18.20
C LEU A 75 -19.79 -12.18 19.15
N ARG A 76 -20.68 -13.11 18.78
CA ARG A 76 -21.78 -13.55 19.64
C ARG A 76 -21.28 -14.24 20.91
N ASP A 77 -20.25 -15.07 20.75
CA ASP A 77 -19.67 -15.84 21.85
C ASP A 77 -18.68 -15.01 22.70
N GLY A 78 -18.43 -13.75 22.32
CA GLY A 78 -17.51 -12.84 23.01
C GLY A 78 -16.03 -13.20 22.90
N SER A 79 -15.68 -14.19 22.08
CA SER A 79 -14.30 -14.67 21.90
C SER A 79 -13.51 -13.83 20.89
N TYR A 80 -14.18 -13.02 20.07
CA TYR A 80 -13.52 -12.10 19.16
C TYR A 80 -13.05 -10.82 19.90
N PRO A 81 -11.73 -10.56 20.00
CA PRO A 81 -11.22 -9.46 20.79
C PRO A 81 -11.53 -8.10 20.15
N LEU A 82 -12.32 -7.28 20.84
CA LEU A 82 -12.59 -5.90 20.45
C LEU A 82 -11.57 -4.98 21.14
N VAL A 83 -10.75 -4.30 20.35
CA VAL A 83 -9.71 -3.38 20.84
C VAL A 83 -10.01 -1.98 20.31
N PRO A 84 -10.24 -0.97 21.18
CA PRO A 84 -10.60 0.38 20.75
C PRO A 84 -9.62 0.99 19.74
N THR A 85 -8.31 0.76 19.90
CA THR A 85 -7.29 1.26 18.97
C THR A 85 -7.43 0.67 17.57
N LYS A 86 -7.71 -0.63 17.45
CA LYS A 86 -7.94 -1.30 16.16
C LYS A 86 -9.21 -0.82 15.47
N ILE A 87 -10.25 -0.51 16.25
CA ILE A 87 -11.51 0.03 15.72
C ILE A 87 -11.26 1.44 15.15
N ALA A 88 -10.57 2.30 15.90
CA ALA A 88 -10.23 3.65 15.44
C ALA A 88 -9.39 3.62 14.16
N ASP A 89 -8.37 2.76 14.10
CA ASP A 89 -7.51 2.58 12.93
C ASP A 89 -8.32 2.14 11.69
N ALA A 90 -9.22 1.15 11.85
CA ALA A 90 -10.09 0.70 10.79
C ALA A 90 -11.06 1.79 10.30
N LEU A 91 -11.59 2.64 11.19
CA LEU A 91 -12.46 3.75 10.82
C LEU A 91 -11.72 4.83 10.03
N ILE A 92 -10.48 5.15 10.43
CA ILE A 92 -9.61 6.10 9.71
C ILE A 92 -9.27 5.56 8.32
N ALA A 93 -8.87 4.29 8.24
CA ALA A 93 -8.55 3.62 6.97
C ALA A 93 -9.76 3.57 6.02
N ALA A 94 -10.96 3.34 6.57
CA ALA A 94 -12.20 3.34 5.80
C ALA A 94 -12.79 4.74 5.54
N GLN A 95 -12.15 5.81 6.03
CA GLN A 95 -12.62 7.21 5.95
C GLN A 95 -14.07 7.39 6.44
N VAL A 96 -14.48 6.61 7.42
CA VAL A 96 -15.85 6.63 7.95
C VAL A 96 -15.99 7.75 8.98
N SER A 97 -16.87 8.71 8.68
CA SER A 97 -17.23 9.79 9.63
C SER A 97 -18.38 9.33 10.52
N LEU A 98 -18.16 9.25 11.84
CA LEU A 98 -19.19 8.86 12.78
C LEU A 98 -20.07 10.08 13.11
N ALA A 99 -21.14 10.30 12.34
CA ALA A 99 -22.18 11.25 12.71
C ALA A 99 -23.08 10.63 13.78
N VAL A 100 -23.01 11.12 15.01
CA VAL A 100 -23.97 10.76 16.06
C VAL A 100 -25.30 11.41 15.72
N VAL A 101 -26.26 10.64 15.20
CA VAL A 101 -27.64 11.09 15.06
C VAL A 101 -28.26 11.11 16.47
N PRO A 102 -28.69 12.27 17.00
CA PRO A 102 -29.38 12.31 18.28
C PRO A 102 -30.70 11.57 18.14
N GLN A 103 -30.86 10.48 18.89
CA GLN A 103 -32.13 9.77 19.03
C GLN A 103 -33.10 10.67 19.79
N THR A 104 -33.90 11.45 19.06
CA THR A 104 -35.05 12.16 19.62
C THR A 104 -36.13 11.12 19.93
N LYS A 105 -36.13 10.64 21.18
CA LYS A 105 -37.19 9.81 21.73
C LYS A 105 -38.51 10.62 21.76
N ALA A 106 -39.54 10.12 21.09
CA ALA A 106 -40.94 10.52 21.27
C ALA A 106 -41.58 9.68 22.39
#